data_AF-A0A2D8FT26-F1
#
_entry.id   AF-A0A2D8FT26-F1
#
_cell.length_a   1.000
_cell.length_b   1.000
_cell.length_c   1.000
_cell.angle_alpha   90.00
_cell.angle_beta   90.00
_cell.angle_gamma   90.00
#
_symmetry.space_group_name_H-M   'P 1'
#
loop_
_entity.id
_entity.type
_entity.pdbx_description
1 polymer ?
#
loop_
_entity_poly.entity_id
_entity_poly.type
_entity_poly.pdbx_seq_one_letter_code
_entity_poly.pdbx_strand_id
1 'polypeptide(L)'
;MTDALNPKPPSAAASAAAPKSDAAPNLAQNMERLRTLAAIITDESGNVTTQAKHAAALEERRMFLDGKFKGSGTETTPIYLQISNSEFRKKIDSIRTEMMNLDLSPADEVKFVNSYSSEDQQIIFDFILSPTYGDGSRQYADLDSWKKNMEALSKVQDFMAKAKTDPAVKADPKYAEVEKLWMMADTSAPSWTALVLQLFGETPSSKLDLSDKARTVVGDVKPN
;
A
#
# COMPACT_ATOMS: atom_id res chain seq x y z
N MET A 1 -53.84 41.57 -16.76
CA MET A 1 -54.74 40.50 -16.28
C MET A 1 -54.20 39.20 -16.86
N THR A 2 -53.14 38.65 -16.25
CA THR A 2 -53.18 37.56 -15.25
C THR A 2 -53.99 36.37 -15.74
N ASP A 3 -53.33 35.41 -16.39
CA ASP A 3 -53.75 34.02 -16.25
C ASP A 3 -52.65 33.24 -15.55
N ALA A 4 -52.99 32.90 -14.31
CA ALA A 4 -52.12 32.28 -13.35
C ALA A 4 -51.96 30.80 -13.66
N LEU A 5 -50.68 30.42 -13.70
CA LEU A 5 -50.13 29.11 -13.37
C LEU A 5 -51.04 28.30 -12.43
N ASN A 6 -51.62 27.21 -12.96
CA ASN A 6 -52.09 26.10 -12.14
C ASN A 6 -51.23 24.87 -12.48
N PRO A 7 -50.07 24.68 -11.85
CA PRO A 7 -49.24 23.51 -12.09
C PRO A 7 -49.91 22.27 -11.49
N LYS A 8 -50.09 21.26 -12.34
CA LYS A 8 -50.47 19.88 -12.00
C LYS A 8 -49.65 19.41 -10.78
N PRO A 9 -50.27 18.77 -9.77
CA PRO A 9 -49.51 18.29 -8.61
C PRO A 9 -48.46 17.27 -9.07
N PRO A 10 -47.24 17.29 -8.49
CA PRO A 10 -46.22 16.32 -8.83
C PRO A 10 -46.72 14.92 -8.48
N SER A 11 -46.70 14.04 -9.47
CA SER A 11 -46.86 12.61 -9.27
C SER A 11 -45.80 12.16 -8.28
N ALA A 12 -46.22 11.62 -7.14
CA ALA A 12 -45.31 11.01 -6.19
C ALA A 12 -44.48 9.95 -6.93
N ALA A 13 -43.18 10.18 -7.06
CA ALA A 13 -42.26 9.15 -7.50
C ALA A 13 -42.31 8.05 -6.44
N ALA A 14 -42.77 6.87 -6.84
CA ALA A 14 -42.66 5.68 -6.00
C ALA A 14 -41.18 5.54 -5.60
N SER A 15 -40.92 5.59 -4.30
CA SER A 15 -39.60 5.30 -3.75
C SER A 15 -39.22 3.90 -4.21
N ALA A 16 -38.31 3.81 -5.19
CA ALA A 16 -37.72 2.55 -5.58
C ALA A 16 -37.00 2.03 -4.34
N ALA A 17 -37.54 0.95 -3.76
CA ALA A 17 -36.88 0.26 -2.67
C ALA A 17 -35.45 -0.06 -3.11
N ALA A 18 -34.47 0.41 -2.32
CA ALA A 18 -33.08 0.09 -2.55
C ALA A 18 -32.94 -1.44 -2.74
N PRO A 19 -32.18 -1.91 -3.73
CA PRO A 19 -32.01 -3.34 -3.94
C PRO A 19 -31.54 -3.95 -2.62
N LYS A 20 -32.26 -4.97 -2.14
CA LYS A 20 -31.85 -5.73 -0.96
C LYS A 20 -30.43 -6.22 -1.22
N SER A 21 -29.47 -5.66 -0.50
CA SER A 21 -28.12 -6.18 -0.46
C SER A 21 -28.23 -7.63 0.03
N ASP A 22 -27.93 -8.60 -0.83
CA ASP A 22 -27.79 -9.99 -0.39
C ASP A 22 -26.81 -10.01 0.79
N ALA A 23 -27.26 -10.52 1.93
CA ALA A 23 -26.46 -10.62 3.14
C ALA A 23 -25.21 -11.45 2.84
N ALA A 24 -24.05 -11.05 3.36
CA ALA A 24 -22.81 -11.78 3.14
C ALA A 24 -22.95 -13.26 3.57
N PRO A 25 -22.48 -14.22 2.75
CA PRO A 25 -22.53 -15.63 3.11
C PRO A 25 -21.74 -15.87 4.40
N ASN A 26 -22.30 -16.70 5.29
CA ASN A 26 -21.71 -17.06 6.59
C ASN A 26 -21.46 -15.86 7.53
N LEU A 27 -22.28 -14.81 7.46
CA LEU A 27 -22.13 -13.59 8.28
C LEU A 27 -21.89 -13.89 9.77
N ALA A 28 -22.63 -14.82 10.38
CA ALA A 28 -22.46 -15.17 11.79
C ALA A 28 -21.03 -15.66 12.12
N GLN A 29 -20.47 -16.52 11.26
CA GLN A 29 -19.09 -17.01 11.41
C GLN A 29 -18.06 -15.91 11.15
N ASN A 30 -18.30 -15.06 10.15
CA ASN A 30 -17.42 -13.92 9.86
C ASN A 30 -17.42 -12.93 11.03
N MET A 31 -18.57 -12.66 11.64
CA MET A 31 -18.68 -11.79 12.82
C MET A 31 -17.94 -12.37 14.03
N GLU A 32 -18.02 -13.68 14.26
CA GLU A 32 -17.29 -14.32 15.35
C GLU A 32 -15.78 -14.28 15.14
N ARG A 33 -15.35 -14.49 13.89
CA ARG A 33 -13.95 -14.32 13.53
C ARG A 33 -13.49 -12.87 13.72
N LEU A 34 -14.30 -11.89 13.32
CA LEU A 34 -14.01 -10.47 13.53
C LEU A 34 -13.86 -10.12 15.01
N ARG A 35 -14.74 -10.61 15.88
CA ARG A 35 -14.62 -10.41 17.34
C ARG A 35 -13.33 -11.00 17.90
N THR A 36 -12.96 -12.20 17.44
CA THR A 36 -11.70 -12.85 17.84
C THR A 36 -10.50 -12.00 17.44
N LEU A 37 -10.47 -11.51 16.19
CA LEU A 37 -9.40 -10.63 15.71
C LEU A 37 -9.38 -9.31 16.48
N ALA A 38 -10.54 -8.72 16.74
CA ALA A 38 -10.67 -7.49 17.52
C ALA A 38 -10.07 -7.66 18.92
N ALA A 39 -10.38 -8.75 19.61
CA ALA A 39 -9.84 -9.04 20.94
C ALA A 39 -8.30 -9.13 20.94
N ILE A 40 -7.70 -9.71 19.89
CA ILE A 40 -6.24 -9.76 19.72
C ILE A 40 -5.68 -8.35 19.51
N ILE A 41 -6.26 -7.58 18.59
CA ILE A 41 -5.77 -6.24 18.23
C ILE A 41 -5.89 -5.26 19.41
N THR A 42 -6.97 -5.36 20.16
CA THR A 42 -7.29 -4.46 21.29
C THR A 42 -6.72 -4.95 22.61
N ASP A 43 -5.96 -6.06 22.63
CA ASP A 43 -5.35 -6.56 23.88
C ASP A 43 -4.33 -5.56 24.43
N GLU A 44 -4.57 -5.03 25.62
CA GLU A 44 -3.66 -4.11 26.31
C GLU A 44 -2.96 -4.79 27.49
N SER A 45 -3.23 -6.08 27.74
CA SER A 45 -2.70 -6.78 28.91
C SER A 45 -1.21 -7.13 28.78
N GLY A 46 -0.61 -6.92 27.61
CA GLY A 46 0.78 -7.29 27.30
C GLY A 46 0.99 -8.77 27.00
N ASN A 47 -0.08 -9.57 26.94
CA ASN A 47 0.01 -11.02 26.68
C ASN A 47 0.04 -11.32 25.18
N VAL A 48 -0.53 -10.44 24.35
CA VAL A 48 -0.49 -10.56 22.89
C VAL A 48 0.69 -9.76 22.34
N THR A 49 1.55 -10.43 21.58
CA THR A 49 2.70 -9.81 20.92
C THR A 49 2.28 -8.84 19.83
N THR A 50 3.12 -7.84 19.55
CA THR A 50 2.92 -6.91 18.42
C THR A 50 2.75 -7.66 17.10
N GLN A 51 3.55 -8.70 16.85
CA GLN A 51 3.43 -9.57 15.68
C GLN A 51 2.05 -10.24 15.57
N ALA A 52 1.47 -10.70 16.68
CA ALA A 52 0.14 -11.29 16.68
C ALA A 52 -0.95 -10.26 16.40
N LYS A 53 -0.82 -9.04 16.97
CA LYS A 53 -1.70 -7.91 16.65
C LYS A 53 -1.62 -7.52 15.18
N HIS A 54 -0.41 -7.48 14.64
CA HIS A 54 -0.15 -7.21 13.23
C HIS A 54 -0.84 -8.24 12.33
N ALA A 55 -0.62 -9.54 12.56
CA ALA A 55 -1.26 -10.60 11.79
C ALA A 55 -2.79 -10.54 11.87
N ALA A 56 -3.34 -10.27 13.06
CA ALA A 56 -4.79 -10.13 13.24
C ALA A 56 -5.37 -8.92 12.50
N ALA A 57 -4.66 -7.78 12.51
CA ALA A 57 -5.08 -6.58 11.80
C ALA A 57 -5.00 -6.75 10.26
N LEU A 58 -4.03 -7.51 9.74
CA LEU A 58 -3.99 -7.85 8.32
C LEU A 58 -5.17 -8.74 7.91
N GLU A 59 -5.49 -9.75 8.72
CA GLU A 59 -6.65 -10.62 8.44
C GLU A 59 -7.97 -9.85 8.54
N GLU A 60 -8.13 -8.99 9.56
CA GLU A 60 -9.31 -8.13 9.70
C GLU A 60 -9.51 -7.29 8.45
N ARG A 61 -8.47 -6.57 8.03
CA ARG A 61 -8.49 -5.79 6.79
C ARG A 61 -8.84 -6.64 5.58
N ARG A 62 -8.26 -7.83 5.46
CA ARG A 62 -8.53 -8.75 4.35
C ARG A 62 -10.01 -9.15 4.30
N MET A 63 -10.62 -9.45 5.45
CA MET A 63 -12.04 -9.79 5.53
C MET A 63 -12.95 -8.65 5.06
N PHE A 64 -12.62 -7.40 5.39
CA PHE A 64 -13.35 -6.23 4.87
C PHE A 64 -13.18 -6.06 3.36
N LEU A 65 -11.95 -6.19 2.86
CA LEU A 65 -11.65 -6.10 1.43
C LEU A 65 -12.34 -7.20 0.60
N ASP A 66 -12.46 -8.41 1.16
CA ASP A 66 -13.19 -9.54 0.56
C ASP A 66 -14.71 -9.41 0.62
N GLY A 67 -15.24 -8.32 1.17
CA GLY A 67 -16.68 -8.12 1.28
C GLY A 67 -17.38 -9.11 2.21
N LYS A 68 -16.66 -9.71 3.19
CA LYS A 68 -17.21 -10.69 4.15
C LYS A 68 -18.34 -10.13 5.03
N PHE A 69 -18.50 -8.81 5.03
CA PHE A 69 -19.50 -8.07 5.80
C PHE A 69 -20.40 -7.17 4.94
N LYS A 70 -20.49 -7.45 3.63
CA LYS A 70 -21.35 -6.68 2.72
C LYS A 70 -22.78 -6.63 3.24
N GLY A 71 -23.31 -5.42 3.42
CA GLY A 71 -24.66 -5.19 3.94
C GLY A 71 -24.80 -5.27 5.47
N SER A 72 -23.72 -5.46 6.23
CA SER A 72 -23.73 -5.65 7.69
C SER A 72 -23.04 -4.53 8.46
N GLY A 73 -23.08 -3.30 7.92
CA GLY A 73 -22.37 -2.15 8.47
C GLY A 73 -22.81 -1.82 9.90
N THR A 74 -24.10 -1.98 10.22
CA THR A 74 -24.64 -1.77 11.57
C THR A 74 -24.02 -2.69 12.60
N GLU A 75 -23.75 -3.94 12.24
CA GLU A 75 -23.20 -4.97 13.10
C GLU A 75 -21.68 -4.85 13.22
N THR A 76 -20.98 -4.49 12.14
CA THR A 76 -19.51 -4.37 12.16
C THR A 76 -19.02 -3.05 12.74
N THR A 77 -19.79 -1.97 12.65
CA THR A 77 -19.34 -0.63 13.07
C THR A 77 -18.84 -0.57 14.51
N PRO A 78 -19.54 -1.14 15.52
CA PRO A 78 -19.05 -1.11 16.90
C PRO A 78 -17.69 -1.79 17.07
N ILE A 79 -17.48 -2.93 16.41
CA ILE A 79 -16.23 -3.69 16.49
C ILE A 79 -15.10 -2.94 15.76
N TYR A 80 -15.40 -2.38 14.58
CA TYR A 80 -14.44 -1.57 13.83
C TYR A 80 -14.00 -0.33 14.62
N LEU A 81 -14.93 0.35 15.31
CA LEU A 81 -14.61 1.48 16.17
C LEU A 81 -13.74 1.07 17.36
N GLN A 82 -14.00 -0.09 17.96
CA GLN A 82 -13.14 -0.63 19.02
C GLN A 82 -11.71 -0.87 18.52
N ILE A 83 -11.56 -1.53 17.37
CA ILE A 83 -10.26 -1.77 16.72
C ILE A 83 -9.55 -0.45 16.41
N SER A 84 -10.28 0.51 15.82
CA SER A 84 -9.73 1.81 15.42
C SER A 84 -9.22 2.61 16.61
N ASN A 85 -9.83 2.44 17.78
CA ASN A 85 -9.43 3.12 19.02
C ASN A 85 -8.35 2.36 19.82
N SER A 86 -7.89 1.19 19.35
CA SER A 86 -6.82 0.44 20.01
C SER A 86 -5.48 1.18 19.96
N GLU A 87 -4.63 0.97 20.97
CA GLU A 87 -3.27 1.52 20.98
C GLU A 87 -2.43 1.05 19.78
N PHE A 88 -2.66 -0.17 19.29
CA PHE A 88 -2.02 -0.67 18.08
C PHE A 88 -2.38 0.17 16.85
N ARG A 89 -3.67 0.50 16.65
CA ARG A 89 -4.10 1.30 15.51
C ARG A 89 -3.71 2.77 15.63
N LYS A 90 -3.81 3.34 16.84
CA LYS A 90 -3.34 4.70 17.13
C LYS A 90 -1.84 4.86 16.84
N LYS A 91 -1.01 3.86 17.16
CA LYS A 91 0.41 3.86 16.80
C LYS A 91 0.61 4.00 15.30
N ILE A 92 -0.09 3.20 14.50
CA ILE A 92 -0.01 3.25 13.03
C ILE A 92 -0.46 4.61 12.50
N ASP A 93 -1.59 5.13 13.00
CA ASP A 93 -2.13 6.42 12.57
C ASP A 93 -1.23 7.60 12.98
N SER A 94 -0.58 7.50 14.14
CA SER A 94 0.43 8.47 14.59
C SER A 94 1.62 8.51 13.65
N ILE A 95 2.19 7.34 13.29
CA ILE A 95 3.33 7.27 12.36
C ILE A 95 2.95 7.80 10.98
N ARG A 96 1.75 7.45 10.48
CA ARG A 96 1.24 7.99 9.22
C ARG A 96 1.15 9.52 9.25
N THR A 97 0.62 10.08 10.34
CA THR A 97 0.49 11.53 10.51
C THR A 97 1.86 12.20 10.56
N GLU A 98 2.81 11.61 11.27
CA GLU A 98 4.19 12.09 11.33
C GLU A 98 4.83 12.12 9.94
N MET A 99 4.75 11.02 9.18
CA MET A 99 5.26 10.95 7.81
C MET A 99 4.66 12.03 6.90
N MET A 100 3.34 12.23 6.93
CA MET A 100 2.67 13.23 6.09
C MET A 100 3.09 14.67 6.43
N ASN A 101 3.44 14.95 7.69
CA ASN A 101 3.82 16.29 8.13
C ASN A 101 5.28 16.66 7.80
N LEU A 102 6.13 15.68 7.55
CA LEU A 102 7.57 15.89 7.38
C LEU A 102 8.00 16.22 5.94
N ASP A 103 7.13 16.05 4.95
CA ASP A 103 7.42 16.29 3.51
C ASP A 103 8.80 15.76 3.09
N LEU A 104 9.03 14.46 3.33
CA LEU A 104 10.35 13.85 3.20
C LEU A 104 10.73 13.61 1.73
N SER A 105 12.02 13.80 1.42
CA SER A 105 12.60 13.24 0.21
C SER A 105 12.55 11.70 0.24
N PRO A 106 12.58 10.98 -0.89
CA PRO A 106 12.59 9.52 -0.89
C PRO A 106 13.71 8.91 -0.03
N ALA A 107 14.90 9.51 -0.04
CA ALA A 107 16.01 9.05 0.79
C ALA A 107 15.77 9.27 2.29
N ASP A 108 15.13 10.38 2.66
CA ASP A 108 14.83 10.67 4.06
C ASP A 108 13.63 9.85 4.56
N GLU A 109 12.69 9.49 3.68
CA GLU A 109 11.62 8.54 3.99
C GLU A 109 12.19 7.16 4.37
N VAL A 110 13.17 6.66 3.63
CA VAL A 110 13.87 5.41 3.97
C VAL A 110 14.59 5.51 5.33
N LYS A 111 15.25 6.65 5.62
CA LYS A 111 15.90 6.88 6.92
C LYS A 111 14.89 6.92 8.06
N PHE A 112 13.76 7.60 7.84
CA PHE A 112 12.67 7.69 8.79
C PHE A 112 12.14 6.29 9.14
N VAL A 113 11.83 5.48 8.14
CA VAL A 113 11.38 4.09 8.35
C VAL A 113 12.45 3.26 9.06
N ASN A 114 13.72 3.39 8.66
CA ASN A 114 14.84 2.67 9.30
C ASN A 114 15.08 3.08 10.77
N SER A 115 14.51 4.19 11.25
CA SER A 115 14.60 4.58 12.67
C SER A 115 13.72 3.72 13.58
N TYR A 116 12.74 3.02 13.02
CA TYR A 116 11.86 2.10 13.74
C TYR A 116 12.47 0.69 13.84
N SER A 117 11.95 -0.10 14.79
CA SER A 117 12.29 -1.52 14.91
C SER A 117 11.92 -2.30 13.64
N SER A 118 12.60 -3.42 13.35
CA SER A 118 12.31 -4.23 12.15
C SER A 118 10.85 -4.69 12.08
N GLU A 119 10.23 -4.97 13.24
CA GLU A 119 8.82 -5.31 13.32
C GLU A 119 7.92 -4.13 12.92
N ASP A 120 8.23 -2.93 13.42
CA ASP A 120 7.49 -1.71 13.09
C ASP A 120 7.69 -1.28 11.64
N GLN A 121 8.88 -1.48 11.08
CA GLN A 121 9.12 -1.25 9.66
C GLN A 121 8.17 -2.07 8.78
N GLN A 122 7.92 -3.33 9.15
CA GLN A 122 6.99 -4.18 8.43
C GLN A 122 5.53 -3.70 8.59
N ILE A 123 5.14 -3.28 9.79
CA ILE A 123 3.81 -2.68 10.05
C ILE A 123 3.60 -1.41 9.20
N ILE A 124 4.58 -0.51 9.19
CA ILE A 124 4.56 0.71 8.38
C ILE A 124 4.40 0.35 6.91
N PHE A 125 5.15 -0.64 6.43
CA PHE A 125 5.05 -1.10 5.06
C PHE A 125 3.66 -1.63 4.70
N ASP A 126 3.08 -2.51 5.51
CA ASP A 126 1.81 -3.17 5.19
C ASP A 126 0.57 -2.27 5.36
N PHE A 127 0.64 -1.23 6.21
CA PHE A 127 -0.50 -0.34 6.45
C PHE A 127 -0.38 1.06 5.86
N ILE A 128 0.84 1.54 5.58
CA ILE A 128 1.08 2.93 5.17
C ILE A 128 1.66 2.96 3.76
N LEU A 129 2.79 2.29 3.53
CA LEU A 129 3.59 2.47 2.30
C LEU A 129 3.07 1.64 1.10
N SER A 130 2.78 0.37 1.33
CA SER A 130 2.34 -0.58 0.29
C SER A 130 1.15 -1.40 0.77
N PRO A 131 0.02 -0.75 1.12
CA PRO A 131 -1.18 -1.45 1.53
C PRO A 131 -1.71 -2.40 0.45
N THR A 132 -2.26 -3.54 0.88
CA THR A 132 -3.04 -4.41 -0.01
C THR A 132 -4.37 -3.75 -0.37
N TYR A 133 -4.71 -3.77 -1.67
CA TYR A 133 -5.96 -3.26 -2.23
C TYR A 133 -7.04 -4.34 -2.30
N GLY A 134 -8.27 -3.95 -2.64
CA GLY A 134 -9.43 -4.85 -2.67
C GLY A 134 -9.34 -6.01 -3.66
N ASP A 135 -8.52 -5.85 -4.70
CA ASP A 135 -8.20 -6.89 -5.69
C ASP A 135 -7.04 -7.81 -5.25
N GLY A 136 -6.48 -7.60 -4.04
CA GLY A 136 -5.33 -8.32 -3.53
C GLY A 136 -3.98 -7.82 -4.07
N SER A 137 -3.98 -6.83 -4.96
CA SER A 137 -2.75 -6.22 -5.44
C SER A 137 -2.11 -5.34 -4.36
N ARG A 138 -0.80 -5.10 -4.51
CA ARG A 138 -0.05 -4.12 -3.74
C ARG A 138 1.03 -3.53 -4.63
N GLN A 139 1.45 -2.30 -4.33
CA GLN A 139 2.41 -1.57 -5.16
C GLN A 139 3.80 -2.22 -5.18
N TYR A 140 4.31 -2.57 -4.00
CA TYR A 140 5.60 -3.22 -3.81
C TYR A 140 5.42 -4.58 -3.17
N ALA A 141 6.16 -5.59 -3.63
CA ALA A 141 6.07 -6.96 -3.12
C ALA A 141 6.42 -7.07 -1.63
N ASP A 142 7.50 -6.40 -1.23
CA ASP A 142 8.05 -6.39 0.12
C ASP A 142 8.74 -5.06 0.45
N LEU A 143 9.12 -4.90 1.73
CA LEU A 143 9.77 -3.69 2.24
C LEU A 143 11.11 -3.41 1.54
N ASP A 144 11.87 -4.45 1.18
CA ASP A 144 13.16 -4.30 0.48
C ASP A 144 12.97 -3.74 -0.93
N SER A 145 11.95 -4.21 -1.65
CA SER A 145 11.55 -3.70 -2.96
C SER A 145 11.16 -2.22 -2.90
N TRP A 146 10.42 -1.81 -1.86
CA TRP A 146 10.11 -0.40 -1.63
C TRP A 146 11.37 0.42 -1.34
N LYS A 147 12.26 -0.04 -0.45
CA LYS A 147 13.52 0.68 -0.12
C LYS A 147 14.39 0.89 -1.37
N LYS A 148 14.55 -0.14 -2.19
CA LYS A 148 15.28 -0.06 -3.47
C LYS A 148 14.64 0.93 -4.44
N ASN A 149 13.32 0.97 -4.50
CA ASN A 149 12.62 1.93 -5.34
C ASN A 149 12.83 3.38 -4.87
N MET A 150 12.74 3.63 -3.56
CA MET A 150 12.99 4.95 -2.98
C MET A 150 14.44 5.41 -3.22
N GLU A 151 15.40 4.50 -3.10
CA GLU A 151 16.80 4.76 -3.47
C GLU A 151 16.95 5.13 -4.95
N ALA A 152 16.34 4.35 -5.84
CA ALA A 152 16.32 4.65 -7.28
C ALA A 152 15.69 6.02 -7.57
N LEU A 153 14.54 6.34 -6.97
CA LEU A 153 13.89 7.65 -7.08
C LEU A 153 14.81 8.79 -6.65
N SER A 154 15.48 8.65 -5.50
CA SER A 154 16.42 9.65 -5.01
C SER A 154 17.57 9.89 -5.99
N LYS A 155 18.16 8.83 -6.58
CA LYS A 155 19.25 8.99 -7.56
C LYS A 155 18.80 9.76 -8.82
N VAL A 156 17.62 9.45 -9.35
CA VAL A 156 17.07 10.16 -10.52
C VAL A 156 16.74 11.61 -10.16
N GLN A 157 16.10 11.86 -9.03
CA GLN A 157 15.78 13.21 -8.55
C GLN A 157 17.03 14.06 -8.37
N ASP A 158 18.05 13.54 -7.68
CA ASP A 158 19.30 14.25 -7.43
C ASP A 158 20.05 14.54 -8.73
N PHE A 159 20.08 13.58 -9.65
CA PHE A 159 20.72 13.76 -10.95
C PHE A 159 20.02 14.86 -11.77
N MET A 160 18.68 14.82 -11.85
CA MET A 160 17.90 15.83 -12.58
C MET A 160 17.96 17.21 -11.91
N ALA A 161 18.03 17.28 -10.58
CA ALA A 161 18.22 18.53 -9.86
C ALA A 161 19.59 19.15 -10.17
N LYS A 162 20.67 18.36 -10.17
CA LYS A 162 22.02 18.81 -10.54
C LYS A 162 22.11 19.21 -12.01
N ALA A 163 21.48 18.48 -12.92
CA ALA A 163 21.50 18.80 -14.35
C ALA A 163 20.85 20.15 -14.69
N LYS A 164 20.00 20.71 -13.81
CA LYS A 164 19.43 22.05 -13.96
C LYS A 164 20.47 23.16 -13.73
N THR A 165 21.48 22.91 -12.92
CA THR A 165 22.46 23.93 -12.49
C THR A 165 23.88 23.65 -12.99
N ASP A 166 24.21 22.41 -13.34
CA ASP A 166 25.54 21.98 -13.78
C ASP A 166 25.52 21.47 -15.24
N PRO A 167 26.10 22.23 -16.20
CA PRO A 167 26.22 21.82 -17.59
C PRO A 167 27.02 20.53 -17.79
N ALA A 168 27.95 20.18 -16.90
CA ALA A 168 28.72 18.95 -17.00
C ALA A 168 27.85 17.72 -16.74
N VAL A 169 26.89 17.81 -15.81
CA VAL A 169 25.90 16.75 -15.55
C VAL A 169 24.94 16.60 -16.74
N LYS A 170 24.56 17.71 -17.38
CA LYS A 170 23.75 17.66 -18.61
C LYS A 170 24.49 17.05 -19.80
N ALA A 171 25.82 17.17 -19.84
CA ALA A 171 26.67 16.55 -20.84
C ALA A 171 27.04 15.09 -20.52
N ASP A 172 26.64 14.55 -19.36
CA ASP A 172 26.90 13.16 -18.98
C ASP A 172 26.21 12.20 -19.98
N PRO A 173 26.92 11.17 -20.48
CA PRO A 173 26.34 10.19 -21.40
C PRO A 173 25.05 9.52 -20.89
N LYS A 174 24.83 9.45 -19.58
CA LYS A 174 23.60 8.87 -19.00
C LYS A 174 22.41 9.81 -18.97
N TYR A 175 22.59 11.12 -19.24
CA TYR A 175 21.54 12.13 -19.10
C TYR A 175 20.27 11.77 -19.87
N ALA A 176 20.39 11.34 -21.12
CA ALA A 176 19.24 10.99 -21.96
C ALA A 176 18.41 9.82 -21.39
N GLU A 177 19.06 8.80 -20.82
CA GLU A 177 18.35 7.67 -20.22
C GLU A 177 17.74 8.05 -18.87
N VAL A 178 18.42 8.87 -18.05
CA VAL A 178 17.84 9.41 -16.80
C VAL A 178 16.63 10.29 -17.10
N GLU A 179 16.69 11.15 -18.10
CA GLU A 179 15.57 12.00 -18.53
C GLU A 179 14.38 11.15 -18.99
N LYS A 180 14.62 10.09 -19.77
CA LYS A 180 13.57 9.15 -20.16
C LYS A 180 12.94 8.45 -18.95
N LEU A 181 13.74 7.97 -18.00
CA LEU A 181 13.25 7.33 -16.77
C LEU A 181 12.47 8.31 -15.88
N TRP A 182 12.89 9.58 -15.81
CA TRP A 182 12.21 10.66 -15.11
C TRP A 182 10.82 10.97 -15.70
N MET A 183 10.67 10.84 -17.02
CA MET A 183 9.42 11.11 -17.73
C MET A 183 8.45 9.91 -17.75
N MET A 184 8.83 8.76 -17.20
CA MET A 184 7.94 7.60 -17.11
C MET A 184 6.83 7.82 -16.08
N ALA A 185 5.61 7.43 -16.44
CA ALA A 185 4.45 7.60 -15.57
C ALA A 185 4.44 6.62 -14.37
N ASP A 186 4.98 5.41 -14.54
CA ASP A 186 5.08 4.41 -13.48
C ASP A 186 6.54 4.23 -13.06
N THR A 187 6.91 4.91 -11.98
CA THR A 187 8.23 4.78 -11.35
C THR A 187 8.26 3.68 -10.29
N SER A 188 7.15 2.98 -10.04
CA SER A 188 7.06 1.93 -9.00
C SER A 188 7.26 0.52 -9.54
N ALA A 189 7.21 0.35 -10.86
CA ALA A 189 7.48 -0.93 -11.51
C ALA A 189 8.87 -1.49 -11.14
N PRO A 190 8.99 -2.79 -10.79
CA PRO A 190 10.28 -3.42 -10.49
C PRO A 190 11.33 -3.27 -11.61
N SER A 191 10.88 -3.28 -12.86
CA SER A 191 11.75 -3.06 -14.02
C SER A 191 12.32 -1.64 -14.06
N TRP A 192 11.55 -0.63 -13.64
CA TRP A 192 12.02 0.75 -13.56
C TRP A 192 13.13 0.87 -12.52
N THR A 193 12.92 0.32 -11.33
CA THR A 193 13.92 0.26 -10.26
C THR A 193 15.20 -0.41 -10.74
N ALA A 194 15.10 -1.57 -11.40
CA ALA A 194 16.27 -2.30 -11.90
C ALA A 194 17.07 -1.49 -12.93
N LEU A 195 16.39 -0.81 -13.86
CA LEU A 195 17.04 0.04 -14.87
C LEU A 195 17.80 1.21 -14.24
N VAL A 196 17.20 1.88 -13.26
CA VAL A 196 17.85 2.98 -12.53
C VAL A 196 19.08 2.48 -11.80
N LEU A 197 18.96 1.43 -10.99
CA LEU A 197 20.10 0.91 -10.22
C LEU A 197 21.25 0.49 -11.15
N GLN A 198 20.94 -0.19 -12.27
CA GLN A 198 21.93 -0.52 -13.29
C GLN A 198 22.61 0.72 -13.88
N LEU A 199 21.86 1.78 -14.19
CA LEU A 199 22.37 3.02 -14.77
C LEU A 199 23.34 3.76 -13.82
N PHE A 200 23.12 3.64 -12.50
CA PHE A 200 23.96 4.24 -11.48
C PHE A 200 25.04 3.30 -10.91
N GLY A 201 25.26 2.13 -11.54
CA GLY A 201 26.35 1.21 -11.19
C GLY A 201 26.06 0.28 -10.00
N GLU A 202 24.81 0.24 -9.54
CA GLU A 202 24.35 -0.71 -8.54
C GLU A 202 23.78 -1.93 -9.25
N THR A 203 24.61 -2.96 -9.40
CA THR A 203 24.21 -4.21 -10.04
C THR A 203 22.98 -4.76 -9.30
N PRO A 204 21.87 -5.05 -9.98
CA PRO A 204 20.78 -5.82 -9.39
C PRO A 204 21.38 -7.11 -8.83
N SER A 205 21.05 -7.46 -7.59
CA SER A 205 21.38 -8.79 -7.05
C SER A 205 20.70 -9.82 -7.95
N SER A 206 21.43 -10.31 -8.93
CA SER A 206 21.01 -11.32 -9.89
C SER A 206 21.03 -12.68 -9.20
N LYS A 207 20.18 -12.84 -8.18
CA LYS A 207 19.62 -14.13 -7.81
C LYS A 207 18.25 -14.22 -8.46
N LEU A 208 18.26 -14.48 -9.77
CA LEU A 208 17.13 -15.09 -10.44
C LEU A 208 16.94 -16.47 -9.80
N ASP A 209 16.05 -16.55 -8.81
CA ASP A 209 15.66 -17.84 -8.24
C ASP A 209 14.73 -18.52 -9.25
N LEU A 210 15.34 -19.12 -10.28
CA LEU A 210 14.63 -19.88 -11.29
C LEU A 210 14.02 -21.10 -10.62
N SER A 211 12.69 -21.23 -10.68
CA SER A 211 11.99 -22.48 -10.34
C SER A 211 12.61 -23.64 -11.13
N ASP A 212 12.54 -24.87 -10.61
CA ASP A 212 13.12 -26.06 -11.25
C ASP A 212 12.60 -26.28 -12.69
N LYS A 213 11.38 -25.80 -12.99
CA LYS A 213 10.79 -25.77 -14.34
C LYS A 213 11.45 -24.77 -15.28
N ALA A 214 12.00 -23.66 -14.78
CA ALA A 214 12.69 -22.68 -15.60
C ALA A 214 14.16 -23.09 -15.86
N ARG A 215 14.81 -23.80 -14.92
CA ARG A 215 16.17 -24.34 -15.11
C ARG A 215 16.25 -25.39 -16.21
N THR A 216 15.20 -26.19 -16.37
CA THR A 216 15.12 -27.22 -17.43
C THR A 216 14.99 -26.65 -18.84
N VAL A 217 14.54 -25.40 -18.99
CA VAL A 217 14.36 -24.75 -20.30
C VAL A 217 15.61 -23.98 -20.74
N VAL A 218 16.37 -23.40 -19.80
CA VAL A 218 17.51 -22.52 -20.14
C VAL A 218 18.82 -23.29 -20.37
N GLY A 219 18.94 -24.51 -19.85
CA GLY A 219 20.15 -25.33 -19.97
C GLY A 219 21.32 -24.77 -19.14
N ASP A 220 22.01 -25.64 -18.41
CA ASP A 220 23.15 -25.24 -17.58
C ASP A 220 24.27 -24.63 -18.43
N VAL A 221 24.36 -23.29 -18.43
CA VAL A 221 25.54 -22.60 -18.94
C VAL A 221 26.60 -22.66 -17.85
N LYS A 222 27.60 -23.53 -18.02
CA LYS A 222 28.79 -23.54 -17.17
C LYS A 222 29.53 -22.20 -17.30
N PRO A 223 30.03 -21.62 -16.20
CA PRO A 223 30.85 -20.42 -16.26
C PRO A 223 32.21 -20.75 -16.89
N ASN A 224 32.69 -19.86 -17.76
CA ASN A 224 34.10 -19.76 -18.17
C ASN A 224 34.89 -18.98 -17.12
#